data_AF-A0A6J2X5E8-F1
#
_entry.id   AF-A0A6J2X5E8-F1
#
_cell.length_a   1.000
_cell.length_b   1.000
_cell.length_c   1.000
_cell.angle_alpha   90.00
_cell.angle_beta   90.00
_cell.angle_gamma   90.00
#
_symmetry.space_group_name_H-M   'P 1'
#
loop_
_entity.id
_entity.type
_entity.pdbx_description
1 polymer ?
#
loop_
_entity_poly.entity_id
_entity_poly.type
_entity_poly.pdbx_seq_one_letter_code
_entity_poly.pdbx_strand_id
1 'polypeptide(L)'
;MNKIKKCAGMESFQRMNYLYQICNAMSTQSKASHRASVQYSNLMINISKKAVQRLDVEIKRTICKGCRSLLLPGITCKVRIKKKKLLHHCLLCSTTKVFPCKNKDYKLWVENPESVVECLDYSLDRNNQQQTSDNKKIGHSVKQ
;
A
#
# COMPACT_ATOMS: atom_id res chain seq x y z
N MET A 1 -12.03 29.63 9.40
CA MET A 1 -11.01 28.56 9.33
C MET A 1 -11.61 27.39 8.56
N ASN A 2 -11.15 27.13 7.34
CA ASN A 2 -11.63 25.98 6.56
C ASN A 2 -11.13 24.69 7.23
N LYS A 3 -12.05 23.90 7.80
CA LYS A 3 -11.72 22.58 8.35
C LYS A 3 -11.24 21.70 7.20
N ILE A 4 -10.03 21.18 7.30
CA ILE A 4 -9.51 20.21 6.34
C ILE A 4 -10.41 18.98 6.36
N LYS A 5 -10.87 18.59 5.17
CA LYS A 5 -11.78 17.46 5.00
C LYS A 5 -11.00 16.17 5.22
N LYS A 6 -11.43 15.37 6.18
CA LYS A 6 -10.86 14.04 6.43
C LYS A 6 -11.32 13.07 5.34
N CYS A 7 -10.42 12.24 4.82
CA CYS A 7 -10.82 11.17 3.92
C CYS A 7 -11.67 10.13 4.68
N ALA A 8 -12.75 9.68 4.05
CA ALA A 8 -13.55 8.59 4.60
C ALA A 8 -12.69 7.32 4.70
N GLY A 9 -12.68 6.68 5.87
CA GLY A 9 -11.88 5.47 6.09
C GLY A 9 -10.37 5.72 6.27
N MET A 10 -9.95 6.94 6.63
CA MET A 10 -8.55 7.32 6.86
C MET A 10 -7.77 6.28 7.69
N GLU A 11 -8.32 5.88 8.85
CA GLU A 11 -7.66 4.93 9.75
C GLU A 11 -7.48 3.56 9.09
N SER A 12 -8.43 3.13 8.28
CA SER A 12 -8.33 1.85 7.55
C SER A 12 -7.22 1.92 6.50
N PHE A 13 -7.12 3.02 5.76
CA PHE A 13 -6.03 3.24 4.81
C PHE A 13 -4.67 3.28 5.50
N GLN A 14 -4.55 4.00 6.62
CA GLN A 14 -3.31 4.06 7.39
C GLN A 14 -2.88 2.68 7.90
N ARG A 15 -3.83 1.89 8.44
CA ARG A 15 -3.57 0.52 8.89
C ARG A 15 -3.15 -0.39 7.75
N MET A 16 -3.85 -0.32 6.61
CA MET A 16 -3.49 -1.12 5.43
C MET A 16 -2.10 -0.77 4.90
N ASN A 17 -1.77 0.52 4.83
CA ASN A 17 -0.46 1.00 4.41
C ASN A 17 0.65 0.49 5.35
N TYR A 18 0.46 0.62 6.66
CA TYR A 18 1.42 0.14 7.65
C TYR A 18 1.66 -1.38 7.54
N LEU A 19 0.59 -2.17 7.42
CA LEU A 19 0.71 -3.61 7.22
C LEU A 19 1.45 -3.95 5.92
N TYR A 20 1.18 -3.23 4.83
CA TYR A 20 1.89 -3.43 3.57
C TYR A 20 3.39 -3.14 3.70
N GLN A 21 3.78 -2.08 4.41
CA GLN A 21 5.19 -1.75 4.65
C GLN A 21 5.89 -2.85 5.45
N ILE A 22 5.25 -3.36 6.52
CA ILE A 22 5.77 -4.50 7.30
C ILE A 22 5.92 -5.73 6.41
N CYS A 23 4.92 -6.02 5.56
CA CYS A 23 4.98 -7.17 4.65
C CYS A 23 6.23 -7.09 3.76
N ASN A 24 6.51 -5.92 3.17
CA ASN A 24 7.68 -5.72 2.33
C ASN A 24 8.97 -5.93 3.11
N ALA A 25 9.10 -5.32 4.29
CA ALA A 25 10.30 -5.40 5.12
C ALA A 25 10.59 -6.84 5.59
N MET A 26 9.56 -7.62 5.92
CA MET A 26 9.72 -8.97 6.46
C MET A 26 9.82 -10.06 5.39
N SER A 27 9.46 -9.77 4.14
CA SER A 27 9.37 -10.79 3.08
C SER A 27 10.72 -11.40 2.67
N THR A 28 11.83 -10.69 2.88
CA THR A 28 13.18 -11.10 2.44
C THR A 28 14.11 -11.54 3.57
N GLN A 29 13.74 -11.29 4.84
CA GLN A 29 14.65 -11.50 5.98
C GLN A 29 14.90 -12.98 6.31
N SER A 30 13.84 -13.73 6.58
CA SER A 30 13.94 -15.15 6.98
C SER A 30 12.68 -15.92 6.57
N LYS A 31 12.74 -17.25 6.60
CA LYS A 31 11.56 -18.10 6.31
C LYS A 31 10.44 -17.90 7.35
N ALA A 32 10.79 -17.68 8.61
CA ALA A 32 9.82 -17.39 9.67
C ALA A 32 9.18 -16.01 9.47
N SER A 33 10.01 -14.98 9.20
CA SER A 33 9.56 -13.62 8.87
C SER A 33 8.66 -13.60 7.63
N HIS A 34 8.96 -14.44 6.64
CA HIS A 34 8.13 -14.59 5.45
C HIS A 34 6.73 -15.14 5.77
N ARG A 35 6.61 -16.12 6.67
CA ARG A 35 5.29 -16.61 7.11
C ARG A 35 4.49 -15.49 7.79
N ALA A 36 5.13 -14.69 8.63
CA ALA A 36 4.50 -13.52 9.25
C ALA A 36 4.07 -12.48 8.20
N SER A 37 4.88 -12.22 7.18
CA SER A 37 4.52 -11.29 6.09
C SER A 37 3.26 -11.73 5.34
N VAL A 38 3.08 -13.03 5.11
CA VAL A 38 1.85 -13.59 4.53
C VAL A 38 0.63 -13.37 5.45
N GLN A 39 0.80 -13.46 6.77
CA GLN A 39 -0.30 -13.20 7.70
C GLN A 39 -0.68 -11.71 7.73
N TYR A 40 0.30 -10.81 7.64
CA TYR A 40 0.03 -9.37 7.57
C TYR A 40 -0.68 -8.98 6.26
N SER A 41 -0.32 -9.59 5.13
CA SER A 41 -1.02 -9.34 3.86
C SER A 41 -2.45 -9.92 3.88
N ASN A 42 -2.66 -11.08 4.50
CA ASN A 42 -3.99 -11.62 4.79
C ASN A 42 -4.82 -10.62 5.60
N LEU A 43 -4.26 -10.10 6.70
CA LEU A 43 -4.90 -9.14 7.57
C LEU A 43 -5.25 -7.85 6.83
N MET A 44 -4.33 -7.32 6.02
CA MET A 44 -4.55 -6.14 5.19
C MET A 44 -5.76 -6.32 4.25
N ILE A 45 -5.83 -7.46 3.55
CA ILE A 45 -6.97 -7.78 2.67
C ILE A 45 -8.27 -7.91 3.47
N ASN A 46 -8.23 -8.53 4.65
CA ASN A 46 -9.41 -8.66 5.50
C ASN A 46 -9.91 -7.31 6.01
N ILE A 47 -9.01 -6.39 6.36
CA ILE A 47 -9.35 -5.00 6.71
C ILE A 47 -10.00 -4.30 5.51
N SER A 48 -9.40 -4.39 4.32
CA SER A 48 -9.98 -3.85 3.08
C SER A 48 -11.41 -4.33 2.84
N LYS A 49 -11.66 -5.64 2.99
CA LYS A 49 -12.99 -6.23 2.83
C LYS A 49 -13.98 -5.73 3.88
N LYS A 50 -13.59 -5.72 5.16
CA LYS A 50 -14.46 -5.28 6.26
C LYS A 50 -14.80 -3.79 6.18
N ALA A 51 -13.82 -2.97 5.79
CA ALA A 51 -13.99 -1.53 5.64
C ALA A 51 -14.61 -1.12 4.28
N VAL A 52 -14.87 -2.10 3.39
CA VAL A 52 -15.35 -1.89 2.01
C VAL A 52 -14.46 -0.90 1.23
N GLN A 53 -13.14 -0.93 1.52
CA GLN A 53 -12.16 -0.06 0.89
C GLN A 53 -11.44 -0.79 -0.24
N ARG A 54 -11.31 -0.12 -1.39
CA ARG A 54 -10.57 -0.66 -2.54
C ARG A 54 -9.06 -0.51 -2.28
N LEU A 55 -8.32 -1.58 -2.51
CA LEU A 55 -6.86 -1.53 -2.57
C LEU A 55 -6.43 -0.91 -3.89
N ASP A 56 -5.33 -0.16 -3.83
CA ASP A 56 -4.68 0.38 -5.02
C ASP A 56 -4.26 -0.73 -5.99
N VAL A 57 -4.29 -0.44 -7.29
CA VAL A 57 -4.01 -1.42 -8.34
C VAL A 57 -2.58 -1.94 -8.26
N GLU A 58 -1.61 -1.11 -7.90
CA GLU A 58 -0.21 -1.52 -7.78
C GLU A 58 -0.02 -2.49 -6.60
N ILE A 59 -0.59 -2.15 -5.44
CA ILE A 59 -0.59 -3.03 -4.26
C ILE A 59 -1.31 -4.33 -4.56
N LYS A 60 -2.46 -4.27 -5.23
CA LYS A 60 -3.22 -5.47 -5.61
C LYS A 60 -2.43 -6.33 -6.60
N ARG A 61 -1.59 -5.75 -7.47
CA ARG A 61 -0.73 -6.46 -8.42
C ARG A 61 0.41 -7.19 -7.71
N THR A 62 0.98 -6.62 -6.66
CA THR A 62 2.07 -7.25 -5.89
C THR A 62 1.62 -8.38 -4.98
N ILE A 63 0.33 -8.59 -4.72
CA ILE A 63 -0.14 -9.68 -3.83
C ILE A 63 -0.64 -10.90 -4.61
N CYS A 64 -0.29 -12.11 -4.15
CA CYS A 64 -0.76 -13.37 -4.71
C CYS A 64 -2.27 -13.56 -4.52
N LYS A 65 -2.98 -14.08 -5.54
CA LYS A 65 -4.43 -14.36 -5.43
C LYS A 65 -4.76 -15.62 -4.60
N GLY A 66 -3.81 -16.55 -4.47
CA GLY A 66 -3.95 -17.80 -3.72
C GLY A 66 -3.51 -17.64 -2.27
N CYS A 67 -2.21 -17.79 -2.02
CA CYS A 67 -1.63 -17.72 -0.68
C CYS A 67 -1.49 -16.31 -0.11
N ARG A 68 -1.81 -15.25 -0.88
CA ARG A 68 -1.68 -13.83 -0.48
C ARG A 68 -0.27 -13.39 -0.08
N SER A 69 0.76 -14.18 -0.37
CA SER A 69 2.14 -13.71 -0.24
C SER A 69 2.41 -12.51 -1.14
N LEU A 70 3.37 -11.69 -0.73
CA LEU A 70 3.92 -10.65 -1.59
C LEU A 70 4.71 -11.31 -2.74
N LEU A 71 4.50 -10.82 -3.96
CA LEU A 71 5.12 -11.26 -5.20
C LEU A 71 6.30 -10.34 -5.53
N LEU A 72 7.47 -10.68 -4.99
CA LEU A 72 8.74 -10.04 -5.26
C LEU A 72 9.41 -10.76 -6.45
N PRO A 73 9.60 -10.09 -7.60
CA PRO A 73 10.29 -10.66 -8.74
C PRO A 73 11.67 -11.19 -8.35
N GLY A 74 11.99 -12.42 -8.73
CA GLY A 74 13.28 -13.07 -8.45
C GLY A 74 13.39 -13.75 -7.09
N ILE A 75 12.54 -13.40 -6.11
CA ILE A 75 12.58 -13.97 -4.75
C ILE A 75 11.39 -14.92 -4.52
N THR A 76 10.17 -14.38 -4.51
CA THR A 76 8.93 -15.14 -4.24
C THR A 76 8.07 -15.34 -5.49
N CYS A 77 8.40 -14.61 -6.56
CA CYS A 77 7.68 -14.62 -7.83
C CYS A 77 8.65 -14.74 -9.01
N LYS A 78 8.32 -15.59 -9.97
CA LYS A 78 8.98 -15.64 -11.27
C LYS A 78 8.16 -14.86 -12.29
N VAL A 79 8.77 -13.83 -12.87
CA VAL A 79 8.14 -12.99 -13.89
C VAL A 79 8.59 -13.46 -15.26
N ARG A 80 7.64 -13.66 -16.19
CA ARG A 80 7.90 -14.08 -17.57
C ARG A 80 6.98 -13.34 -18.53
N ILE A 81 7.51 -12.96 -19.68
CA ILE A 81 6.70 -12.41 -20.78
C ILE A 81 6.53 -13.50 -21.83
N LYS A 82 5.28 -13.87 -22.14
CA LYS A 82 4.94 -14.86 -23.19
C LYS A 82 3.75 -14.38 -24.00
N LYS A 83 3.84 -14.44 -25.33
CA LYS A 83 2.74 -14.09 -26.25
C LYS A 83 2.04 -12.76 -25.90
N LYS A 84 2.82 -11.69 -25.66
CA LYS A 84 2.33 -10.36 -25.22
C LYS A 84 1.51 -10.38 -23.91
N LYS A 85 1.83 -11.28 -22.99
CA LYS A 85 1.27 -11.34 -21.63
C LYS A 85 2.42 -11.38 -20.62
N LEU A 86 2.30 -10.60 -19.55
CA LEU A 86 3.19 -10.61 -18.40
C LEU A 86 2.62 -11.58 -17.36
N LEU A 87 3.35 -12.65 -17.07
CA LEU A 87 2.97 -13.70 -16.13
C LEU A 87 3.79 -13.54 -14.86
N HIS A 88 3.11 -13.37 -13.74
CA HIS A 88 3.68 -13.42 -12.40
C HIS A 88 3.34 -14.77 -11.78
N HIS A 89 4.33 -15.66 -11.69
CA HIS A 89 4.17 -17.00 -11.16
C HIS A 89 4.66 -17.06 -9.71
N CYS A 90 3.76 -17.33 -8.77
CA CYS A 90 4.11 -17.47 -7.36
C CYS A 90 4.88 -18.77 -7.13
N LEU A 91 6.04 -18.70 -6.49
CA LEU A 91 6.89 -19.87 -6.19
C LEU A 91 6.41 -20.68 -4.98
N LEU A 92 5.44 -20.16 -4.22
CA LEU A 92 4.94 -20.81 -2.99
C LEU A 92 3.71 -21.68 -3.25
N CYS A 93 2.74 -21.17 -4.02
CA CYS A 93 1.47 -21.85 -4.28
C CYS A 93 1.19 -22.07 -5.78
N SER A 94 2.20 -21.86 -6.64
CA SER A 94 2.16 -22.06 -8.10
C SER A 94 1.10 -21.24 -8.85
N THR A 95 0.43 -20.32 -8.16
CA THR A 95 -0.65 -19.53 -8.70
C THR A 95 -0.09 -18.44 -9.60
N THR A 96 -0.68 -18.27 -10.79
CA THR A 96 -0.20 -17.31 -11.78
C THR A 96 -1.17 -16.15 -11.95
N LYS A 97 -0.64 -14.92 -11.94
CA LYS A 97 -1.35 -13.71 -12.36
C LYS A 97 -0.89 -13.33 -13.75
N VAL A 98 -1.84 -12.92 -14.58
CA VAL A 98 -1.58 -12.61 -15.99
C VAL A 98 -2.03 -11.19 -16.25
N PHE A 99 -1.11 -10.38 -16.77
CA PHE A 99 -1.40 -9.02 -17.20
C PHE A 99 -1.25 -8.95 -18.72
N PRO A 100 -2.26 -8.43 -19.45
CA PRO A 100 -2.16 -8.25 -20.88
C PRO A 100 -1.17 -7.12 -21.20
N CYS A 101 -0.29 -7.35 -22.17
CA CYS A 101 0.68 -6.36 -22.67
C CYS A 101 0.50 -6.15 -24.18
N LYS A 102 -0.76 -6.20 -24.66
CA LYS A 102 -1.07 -6.09 -26.09
C LYS A 102 -0.89 -4.67 -26.62
N ASN A 103 -1.36 -3.68 -25.86
CA ASN A 103 -1.40 -2.28 -26.25
C ASN A 103 -0.34 -1.52 -25.44
N LYS A 104 0.51 -0.77 -26.12
CA LYS A 104 1.55 0.05 -25.47
C LYS A 104 0.93 1.27 -24.76
N ASP A 105 -0.17 1.78 -25.30
CA ASP A 105 -0.82 3.00 -24.82
C ASP A 105 -1.94 2.73 -23.80
N TYR A 106 -2.07 1.48 -23.33
CA TYR A 106 -3.06 1.14 -22.31
C TYR A 106 -2.68 1.75 -20.96
N LYS A 107 -3.55 2.61 -20.44
CA LYS A 107 -3.44 3.23 -19.11
C LYS A 107 -4.50 2.69 -18.17
N LEU A 108 -4.18 2.60 -16.89
CA LEU A 108 -5.16 2.26 -15.86
C LEU A 108 -6.12 3.43 -15.65
N TRP A 109 -7.37 3.17 -15.26
CA TRP A 109 -8.34 4.23 -14.96
C TRP A 109 -7.80 5.22 -13.92
N VAL A 110 -7.10 4.74 -12.91
CA VAL A 110 -6.49 5.54 -11.83
C VAL A 110 -5.40 6.50 -12.34
N GLU A 111 -4.80 6.23 -13.50
CA GLU A 111 -3.78 7.09 -14.11
C GLU A 111 -4.40 8.24 -14.91
N ASN A 112 -5.70 8.19 -15.21
CA ASN A 112 -6.38 9.25 -15.94
C ASN A 112 -6.67 10.43 -15.01
N PRO A 113 -6.40 11.69 -15.42
CA PRO A 113 -6.67 12.86 -14.58
C PRO A 113 -8.16 13.01 -14.25
N GLU A 114 -9.05 12.60 -15.16
CA GLU A 114 -10.51 12.60 -14.96
C GLU A 114 -10.97 11.65 -13.85
N SER A 115 -10.15 10.67 -13.45
CA SER A 115 -10.50 9.75 -12.37
C SER A 115 -10.42 10.40 -10.99
N VAL A 116 -9.75 11.54 -10.89
CA VAL A 116 -9.52 12.26 -9.64
C VAL A 116 -10.73 13.13 -9.34
N VAL A 117 -11.49 12.76 -8.31
CA VAL A 117 -12.65 13.54 -7.85
C VAL A 117 -12.22 14.69 -6.93
N GLU A 118 -11.29 14.42 -6.01
CA GLU A 118 -10.84 15.38 -5.01
C GLU A 118 -9.41 15.04 -4.58
N CYS A 119 -8.53 16.05 -4.54
CA CYS A 119 -7.21 15.95 -3.94
C CYS A 119 -7.23 16.51 -2.52
N LEU A 120 -6.88 15.69 -1.53
CA LEU A 120 -6.79 16.10 -0.13
C LEU A 120 -5.31 16.25 0.24
N ASP A 121 -4.88 17.49 0.51
CA ASP A 121 -3.51 17.78 0.92
C ASP A 121 -3.40 17.84 2.45
N TYR A 122 -2.70 16.86 3.02
CA TYR A 122 -2.43 16.74 4.45
C TYR A 122 -1.05 17.31 4.85
N SER A 123 -0.28 17.86 3.89
CA SER A 123 1.06 18.40 4.17
C SER A 123 1.02 19.68 5.00
N LEU A 124 -0.03 20.50 4.84
CA LEU A 124 -0.23 21.76 5.55
C LEU A 124 -0.52 21.57 7.06
N ASP A 125 -1.07 20.42 7.46
CA ASP A 125 -1.36 20.09 8.86
C ASP A 125 -0.09 19.81 9.68
N ARG A 126 0.98 19.28 9.04
CA ARG A 126 2.25 19.00 9.74
C ARG A 126 2.91 20.26 10.26
N ASN A 127 2.88 21.35 9.48
CA ASN A 127 3.47 22.63 9.88
C ASN A 127 2.71 23.27 11.06
N ASN A 128 1.38 23.15 11.12
CA ASN A 128 0.59 23.63 12.26
C ASN A 128 0.78 22.76 13.54
N GLN A 129 0.98 21.45 13.40
CA GLN A 129 1.28 20.56 14.53
C GLN A 129 2.73 20.69 15.04
N GLN A 130 3.68 20.99 14.15
CA GLN A 130 5.07 21.30 14.52
C GLN A 130 5.17 22.67 15.22
N GLN A 131 4.48 23.70 14.72
CA GLN A 131 4.42 25.01 15.41
C GLN A 131 3.81 24.92 16.82
N THR A 132 2.80 24.07 17.04
CA THR A 132 2.20 23.88 18.37
C THR A 132 3.04 23.01 19.31
N SER A 133 3.89 22.11 18.80
CA SER A 133 4.80 21.31 19.61
C SER A 133 6.12 22.01 19.92
N ASP A 134 6.60 22.91 19.04
CA ASP A 134 7.75 23.77 19.29
C ASP A 134 7.39 24.96 20.20
N ASN A 135 6.21 25.57 20.05
CA ASN A 135 5.71 26.59 21.00
C ASN A 135 5.45 26.03 22.41
N LYS A 136 5.21 24.72 22.55
CA LYS A 136 5.08 24.05 23.86
C LYS A 136 6.43 23.79 24.55
N LYS A 137 7.52 23.71 23.79
CA LYS A 137 8.89 23.53 24.33
C LYS A 137 9.50 24.83 24.84
N ILE A 138 9.05 25.99 24.34
CA ILE A 138 9.56 27.31 24.75
C ILE A 138 8.95 27.76 26.10
N GLY A 139 7.79 27.23 26.51
CA GLY A 139 7.09 27.60 27.75
C GLY A 139 7.54 26.89 29.04
N HIS A 140 8.66 26.14 29.04
CA HIS A 140 9.19 25.43 30.22
C HIS A 140 10.68 25.75 30.47
N SER A 141 11.07 27.01 30.30
CA SER A 141 12.30 27.54 30.87
C SER A 141 12.07 28.99 31.26
N VAL A 142 12.67 29.42 32.37
CA VAL A 142 12.53 30.71 33.04
C VAL A 142 11.34 30.83 34.01
N LYS A 143 11.50 30.20 35.17
CA LYS A 143 11.35 30.91 36.44
C LYS A 143 12.60 30.61 37.29
N GLN A 144 13.32 31.68 37.62
CA GLN A 144 14.34 31.70 38.68
C GLN A 144 13.65 31.50 40.03
#